data_AF-A0A328TK71-F1
#
_entry.id   AF-A0A328TK71-F1
#
_cell.length_a   1.000
_cell.length_b   1.000
_cell.length_c   1.000
_cell.angle_alpha   90.00
_cell.angle_beta   90.00
_cell.angle_gamma   90.00
#
_symmetry.space_group_name_H-M   'P 1'
#
loop_
_entity.id
_entity.type
_entity.pdbx_description
1 polymer ?
#
loop_
_entity_poly.entity_id
_entity_poly.type
_entity_poly.pdbx_seq_one_letter_code
_entity_poly.pdbx_strand_id
1 'polypeptide(L)'
;MTNIIRPDTTGIANTVISDAIANLSVYKYWTINKESPFGSVDRQKHTCRINTFKARFSAKYFRKGKGISAMTLVSNHVPLATVVISPNEYEGHFAFDLLYNNTSEIQPKSLATDNHGVNNVNFAILDILVINFHHVMQNS
;
A
#
# COMPACT_ATOMS: atom_id res chain seq x y z
N MET A 1 7.04 -25.46 -16.44
CA MET A 1 6.23 -25.66 -15.22
C MET A 1 5.75 -24.29 -14.75
N THR A 2 4.48 -23.97 -14.90
CA THR A 2 3.90 -22.70 -14.47
C THR A 2 3.67 -22.76 -12.96
N ASN A 3 4.49 -22.04 -12.19
CA ASN A 3 4.29 -21.91 -10.75
C ASN A 3 3.12 -20.96 -10.51
N ILE A 4 1.96 -21.50 -10.13
CA ILE A 4 0.75 -20.71 -9.87
C ILE A 4 0.77 -20.34 -8.39
N ILE A 5 1.20 -19.11 -8.11
CA ILE A 5 1.17 -18.54 -6.76
C ILE A 5 -0.28 -18.11 -6.45
N ARG A 6 -0.85 -18.62 -5.36
CA ARG A 6 -2.20 -18.24 -4.90
C ARG A 6 -2.13 -16.94 -4.10
N PRO A 7 -2.93 -15.92 -4.43
CA PRO A 7 -2.95 -14.66 -3.68
C PRO A 7 -3.22 -14.85 -2.19
N ASP A 8 -4.20 -15.68 -1.83
CA ASP A 8 -4.60 -15.88 -0.42
C ASP A 8 -3.45 -16.45 0.41
N THR A 9 -2.78 -17.49 -0.11
CA THR A 9 -1.61 -18.09 0.57
C THR A 9 -0.45 -17.11 0.67
N THR A 10 -0.29 -16.24 -0.33
CA THR A 10 0.78 -15.23 -0.35
C THR A 10 0.51 -14.11 0.66
N GLY A 11 -0.76 -13.69 0.78
CA GLY A 11 -1.18 -12.71 1.79
C GLY A 11 -0.92 -13.21 3.20
N ILE A 12 -1.34 -14.43 3.52
CA ILE A 12 -1.09 -15.05 4.83
C ILE A 12 0.41 -15.17 5.11
N ALA A 13 1.20 -15.61 4.12
CA ALA A 13 2.65 -15.69 4.27
C ALA A 13 3.29 -14.31 4.52
N ASN A 14 2.81 -13.27 3.83
CA ASN A 14 3.26 -11.90 4.06
C ASN A 14 2.95 -11.44 5.49
N THR A 15 1.75 -11.71 6.01
CA THR A 15 1.37 -11.41 7.40
C THR A 15 2.33 -12.05 8.38
N VAL A 16 2.58 -13.36 8.26
CA VAL A 16 3.51 -14.08 9.15
C VAL A 16 4.91 -13.48 9.14
N ILE A 17 5.43 -13.09 7.96
CA ILE A 17 6.75 -12.47 7.85
C ILE A 17 6.77 -11.07 8.45
N SER A 18 5.74 -10.26 8.18
CA SER A 18 5.63 -8.90 8.72
C SER A 18 5.54 -8.90 10.24
N ASP A 19 4.77 -9.81 10.83
CA ASP A 19 4.65 -9.97 12.28
C ASP A 19 5.96 -10.48 12.90
N ALA A 20 6.67 -11.38 12.22
CA ALA A 20 8.00 -11.80 12.65
C ALA A 20 9.01 -10.63 12.65
N ILE A 21 8.93 -9.73 11.66
CA ILE A 21 9.76 -8.53 11.61
C ILE A 21 9.40 -7.56 12.75
N ALA A 22 8.11 -7.40 13.06
CA ALA A 22 7.64 -6.56 14.16
C ALA A 22 8.21 -6.99 15.53
N ASN A 23 8.42 -8.31 15.69
CA ASN A 23 8.97 -8.90 16.91
C ASN A 23 10.49 -8.66 17.09
N LEU A 24 11.19 -8.18 16.06
CA LEU A 24 12.63 -7.88 16.17
C LEU A 24 12.86 -6.65 17.06
N SER A 25 13.90 -6.71 17.90
CA SER A 25 14.30 -5.59 18.75
C SER A 25 14.63 -4.31 17.96
N VAL A 26 15.14 -4.47 16.73
CA VAL A 26 15.49 -3.36 15.84
C VAL A 26 14.27 -2.58 15.34
N TYR A 27 13.10 -3.23 15.24
CA TYR A 27 11.88 -2.64 14.67
C TYR A 27 11.45 -1.36 15.41
N LYS A 28 11.68 -1.33 16.73
CA LYS A 28 11.37 -0.19 17.60
C LYS A 28 12.09 1.10 17.20
N TYR A 29 13.25 0.99 16.56
CA TYR A 29 14.06 2.15 16.15
C TYR A 29 13.63 2.74 14.80
N TRP A 30 12.81 2.03 14.02
CA TRP A 30 12.26 2.55 12.76
C TRP A 30 11.06 3.47 12.98
N THR A 31 10.42 3.41 14.15
CA THR A 31 9.28 4.25 14.49
C THR A 31 9.73 5.67 14.84
N ILE A 32 9.50 6.62 13.93
CA ILE A 32 10.00 8.01 14.02
C ILE A 32 9.42 8.78 15.23
N ASN A 33 8.17 8.53 15.64
CA ASN A 33 7.48 9.32 16.69
C ASN A 33 7.06 8.53 17.96
N LYS A 34 7.57 7.30 18.16
CA LYS A 34 7.38 6.42 19.35
C LYS A 34 5.94 6.08 19.81
N GLU A 35 4.91 6.81 19.41
CA GLU A 35 3.51 6.57 19.82
C GLU A 35 2.83 5.50 18.96
N SER A 36 3.15 5.44 17.67
CA SER A 36 2.65 4.42 16.75
C SER A 36 3.51 4.33 15.49
N PRO A 37 3.58 3.14 14.84
CA PRO A 37 4.24 2.99 13.56
C PRO A 37 3.52 3.83 12.49
N PHE A 38 4.30 4.45 11.60
CA PHE A 38 3.77 5.30 10.53
C PHE A 38 3.55 4.46 9.27
N GLY A 39 2.38 4.60 8.66
CA GLY A 39 2.01 3.95 7.41
C GLY A 39 2.20 4.88 6.23
N SER A 40 2.66 4.34 5.12
CA SER A 40 2.66 5.00 3.82
C SER A 40 1.99 4.10 2.80
N VAL A 41 1.15 4.67 1.95
CA VAL A 41 0.65 3.97 0.76
C VAL A 41 1.40 4.51 -0.44
N ASP A 42 2.07 3.61 -1.16
CA ASP A 42 2.79 3.95 -2.38
C ASP A 42 2.32 3.10 -3.56
N ARG A 43 2.34 3.71 -4.74
CA ARG A 43 1.90 3.09 -5.99
C ARG A 43 3.07 2.83 -6.91
N GLN A 44 3.32 1.55 -7.16
CA GLN A 44 4.34 1.10 -8.10
C GLN A 44 3.73 0.66 -9.43
N LYS A 45 4.40 1.01 -10.53
CA LYS A 45 3.98 0.68 -11.90
C LYS A 45 4.87 -0.42 -12.46
N HIS A 46 4.27 -1.52 -12.89
CA HIS A 46 5.01 -2.66 -13.44
C HIS A 46 4.54 -2.98 -14.85
N THR A 47 5.48 -3.04 -15.80
CA THR A 47 5.19 -3.53 -17.15
C THR A 47 4.83 -5.01 -17.11
N CYS A 48 3.87 -5.43 -17.92
CA CYS A 48 3.40 -6.82 -17.96
C CYS A 48 3.26 -7.28 -19.41
N ARG A 49 3.82 -8.44 -19.72
CA ARG A 49 3.68 -9.07 -21.05
C ARG A 49 2.35 -9.81 -21.19
N ILE A 50 1.90 -10.41 -20.09
CA ILE A 50 0.65 -11.19 -20.01
C ILE A 50 -0.53 -10.22 -19.97
N ASN A 51 -1.58 -10.51 -20.77
CA ASN A 51 -2.85 -9.82 -20.66
C ASN A 51 -3.61 -10.35 -19.45
N THR A 52 -3.87 -9.48 -18.48
CA THR A 52 -4.79 -9.75 -17.36
C THR A 52 -5.90 -8.72 -17.38
N PHE A 53 -7.00 -8.97 -16.66
CA PHE A 53 -8.11 -8.01 -16.57
C PHE A 53 -7.68 -6.61 -16.08
N LYS A 54 -6.62 -6.52 -15.26
CA LYS A 54 -6.05 -5.27 -14.72
C LYS A 54 -4.92 -4.69 -15.58
N ALA A 55 -4.38 -5.43 -16.55
CA ALA A 55 -3.32 -4.92 -17.42
C ALA A 55 -3.89 -3.89 -18.41
N ARG A 56 -3.30 -2.69 -18.47
CA ARG A 56 -3.69 -1.64 -19.42
C ARG A 56 -2.48 -0.98 -20.06
N PHE A 57 -2.67 -0.50 -21.28
CA PHE A 57 -1.71 0.35 -21.97
C PHE A 57 -1.73 1.74 -21.34
N SER A 58 -0.53 2.30 -21.14
CA SER A 58 -0.40 3.68 -20.70
C SER A 58 0.84 4.27 -21.35
N ALA A 59 0.65 5.29 -22.18
CA ALA A 59 1.76 6.01 -22.82
C ALA A 59 2.67 6.65 -21.76
N LYS A 60 2.07 7.18 -20.69
CA LYS A 60 2.76 7.80 -19.56
C LYS A 60 3.68 6.82 -18.82
N TYR A 61 3.17 5.64 -18.46
CA TYR A 61 3.89 4.71 -17.59
C TYR A 61 4.64 3.60 -18.34
N PHE A 62 4.18 3.21 -19.53
CA PHE A 62 4.69 2.03 -20.24
C PHE A 62 5.04 2.30 -21.72
N ARG A 63 4.97 3.55 -22.18
CA ARG A 63 5.21 3.95 -23.57
C ARG A 63 4.29 3.23 -24.56
N LYS A 64 4.78 2.17 -25.22
CA LYS A 64 4.00 1.33 -26.16
C LYS A 64 3.51 0.03 -25.51
N GLY A 65 3.88 -0.21 -24.26
CA GLY A 65 3.55 -1.41 -23.51
C GLY A 65 2.28 -1.27 -22.67
N LYS A 66 1.93 -2.39 -22.05
CA LYS A 66 0.90 -2.47 -21.02
C LYS A 66 1.52 -2.87 -19.70
N GLY A 67 0.81 -2.60 -18.62
CA GLY A 67 1.26 -2.92 -17.29
C GLY A 67 0.13 -2.88 -16.29
N ILE A 68 0.49 -3.18 -15.05
CA ILE A 68 -0.37 -3.14 -13.88
C ILE A 68 0.18 -2.10 -12.91
N SER A 69 -0.61 -1.77 -11.91
CA SER A 69 -0.17 -0.95 -10.79
C SER A 69 -0.36 -1.73 -9.50
N ALA A 70 0.70 -1.84 -8.70
CA ALA A 70 0.61 -2.36 -7.35
C ALA A 70 0.49 -1.17 -6.39
N MET A 71 -0.47 -1.24 -5.47
CA MET A 71 -0.60 -0.27 -4.40
C MET A 71 -0.33 -0.98 -3.08
N THR A 72 0.67 -0.50 -2.36
CA THR A 72 1.24 -1.21 -1.22
C THR A 72 1.15 -0.34 0.03
N LEU A 73 0.57 -0.89 1.09
CA LEU A 73 0.67 -0.34 2.43
C LEU A 73 1.99 -0.78 3.04
N VAL A 74 2.85 0.19 3.36
CA VAL A 74 4.16 -0.04 3.98
C VAL A 74 4.20 0.67 5.33
N SER A 75 4.73 0.03 6.35
CA SER A 75 5.01 0.68 7.63
C SER A 75 6.39 0.29 8.14
N ASN A 76 7.18 1.27 8.58
CA ASN A 76 8.55 1.04 9.06
C ASN A 76 9.40 0.16 8.11
N HIS A 77 9.30 0.41 6.80
CA HIS A 77 9.94 -0.38 5.72
C HIS A 77 9.43 -1.82 5.54
N VAL A 78 8.35 -2.20 6.24
CA VAL A 78 7.71 -3.52 6.12
C VAL A 78 6.45 -3.41 5.26
N PRO A 79 6.33 -4.20 4.17
CA PRO A 79 5.11 -4.24 3.37
C PRO A 79 4.02 -5.04 4.11
N LEU A 80 2.91 -4.39 4.44
CA LEU A 80 1.83 -4.99 5.23
C LEU A 80 0.78 -5.64 4.32
N ALA A 81 0.33 -4.91 3.30
CA ALA A 81 -0.71 -5.35 2.38
C ALA A 81 -0.48 -4.76 0.98
N THR A 82 -0.97 -5.43 -0.05
CA THR A 82 -0.86 -4.97 -1.44
C THR A 82 -2.09 -5.34 -2.25
N VAL A 83 -2.53 -4.43 -3.10
CA VAL A 83 -3.60 -4.67 -4.08
C VAL A 83 -3.11 -4.33 -5.49
N VAL A 84 -3.46 -5.19 -6.45
CA VAL A 84 -3.16 -4.97 -7.86
C VAL A 84 -4.33 -4.29 -8.54
N ILE A 85 -4.09 -3.08 -9.03
CA ILE A 85 -5.08 -2.27 -9.75
C ILE A 85 -4.58 -1.94 -11.16
N SER A 86 -5.50 -1.48 -11.98
CA SER A 86 -5.19 -0.99 -13.31
C SER A 86 -4.46 0.35 -13.20
N PRO A 87 -3.53 0.66 -14.12
CA PRO A 87 -2.78 1.91 -14.14
C PRO A 87 -3.62 3.19 -14.13
N ASN A 88 -4.87 3.11 -14.58
CA ASN A 88 -5.81 4.22 -14.73
C ASN A 88 -6.83 4.29 -13.58
N GLU A 89 -6.90 3.28 -12.70
CA GLU A 89 -7.78 3.32 -11.53
C GLU A 89 -7.29 4.38 -10.54
N TYR A 90 -8.24 5.10 -9.93
CA TYR A 90 -7.98 6.14 -8.94
C TYR A 90 -7.59 5.52 -7.59
N GLU A 91 -6.53 6.03 -7.00
CA GLU A 91 -5.83 5.43 -5.86
C GLU A 91 -6.61 5.57 -4.55
N GLY A 92 -7.33 6.68 -4.40
CA GLY A 92 -8.11 6.95 -3.20
C GLY A 92 -9.13 5.84 -2.90
N HIS A 93 -9.66 5.13 -3.89
CA HIS A 93 -10.62 4.05 -3.62
C HIS A 93 -10.04 2.88 -2.82
N PHE A 94 -8.73 2.66 -2.89
CA PHE A 94 -8.12 1.45 -2.36
C PHE A 94 -7.32 1.69 -1.07
N ALA A 95 -7.08 2.96 -0.70
CA ALA A 95 -6.23 3.30 0.45
C ALA A 95 -6.90 2.88 1.77
N PHE A 96 -8.20 3.14 1.91
CA PHE A 96 -8.99 2.67 3.04
C PHE A 96 -9.06 1.15 3.08
N ASP A 97 -9.37 0.50 1.96
CA ASP A 97 -9.46 -0.96 1.87
C ASP A 97 -8.14 -1.66 2.25
N LEU A 98 -6.99 -1.11 1.86
CA LEU A 98 -5.69 -1.66 2.26
C LEU A 98 -5.43 -1.54 3.76
N LEU A 99 -5.81 -0.41 4.36
CA LEU A 99 -5.63 -0.19 5.79
C LEU A 99 -6.60 -1.05 6.61
N TYR A 100 -7.87 -1.10 6.19
CA TYR A 100 -8.91 -1.86 6.88
C TYR A 100 -8.70 -3.37 6.79
N ASN A 101 -8.23 -3.88 5.64
CA ASN A 101 -7.96 -5.31 5.45
C ASN A 101 -6.54 -5.71 5.89
N ASN A 102 -5.79 -4.83 6.55
CA ASN A 102 -4.49 -5.18 7.11
C ASN A 102 -4.64 -6.14 8.29
N THR A 103 -4.28 -7.40 8.08
CA THR A 103 -4.36 -8.46 9.11
C THR A 103 -3.09 -8.59 9.96
N SER A 104 -2.05 -7.80 9.70
CA SER A 104 -0.82 -7.84 10.49
C SER A 104 -0.97 -7.20 11.87
N GLU A 105 -0.10 -7.56 12.80
CA GLU A 105 -0.01 -6.95 14.13
C GLU A 105 0.48 -5.50 14.05
N ILE A 106 1.16 -5.13 12.95
CA ILE A 106 1.60 -3.77 12.68
C ILE A 106 0.39 -2.94 12.23
N GLN A 107 -0.19 -2.18 13.15
CA GLN A 107 -1.34 -1.31 12.89
C GLN A 107 -0.90 0.16 12.89
N PRO A 108 -0.63 0.76 11.72
CA PRO A 108 -0.25 2.16 11.63
C PRO A 108 -1.44 3.07 11.97
N LYS A 109 -1.26 3.96 12.95
CA LYS A 109 -2.30 4.95 13.35
C LYS A 109 -2.19 6.28 12.62
N SER A 110 -1.19 6.42 11.76
CA SER A 110 -1.00 7.58 10.90
C SER A 110 -0.66 7.09 9.50
N LEU A 111 -1.32 7.65 8.49
CA LEU A 111 -1.13 7.29 7.09
C LEU A 111 -0.72 8.52 6.29
N ALA A 112 0.30 8.40 5.43
CA ALA A 112 0.55 9.35 4.36
C ALA A 112 0.32 8.72 2.98
N THR A 113 -0.15 9.56 2.06
CA THR A 113 -0.25 9.29 0.63
C THR A 113 0.29 10.53 -0.10
N ASP A 114 0.90 10.33 -1.26
CA ASP A 114 1.16 11.47 -2.15
C ASP A 114 -0.18 12.03 -2.68
N ASN A 115 -0.20 13.32 -3.01
CA ASN A 115 -1.39 14.15 -3.19
C ASN A 115 -2.36 13.71 -4.32
N HIS A 116 -2.11 12.57 -4.98
CA HIS A 116 -2.99 11.98 -5.98
C HIS A 116 -3.94 10.89 -5.41
N GLY A 117 -3.75 10.47 -4.16
CA GLY A 117 -4.61 9.50 -3.44
C GLY A 117 -5.66 10.13 -2.51
N VAL A 118 -5.71 11.46 -2.41
CA VAL A 118 -6.56 12.18 -1.45
C VAL A 118 -8.00 12.28 -1.96
N ASN A 119 -8.89 11.47 -1.39
CA ASN A 119 -10.34 11.63 -1.51
C ASN A 119 -10.89 12.26 -0.22
N ASN A 120 -11.65 13.34 -0.33
CA ASN A 120 -12.31 14.01 0.81
C ASN A 120 -13.19 13.05 1.65
N VAL A 121 -13.71 11.98 1.03
CA VAL A 121 -14.48 10.92 1.71
C VAL A 121 -13.58 10.01 2.55
N ASN A 122 -12.38 9.66 2.06
CA ASN A 122 -11.41 8.93 2.87
C ASN A 122 -10.93 9.77 4.05
N PHE A 123 -10.76 11.07 3.83
CA PHE A 123 -10.40 12.01 4.89
C PHE A 123 -11.43 11.96 6.02
N ALA A 124 -12.72 12.09 5.68
CA ALA A 124 -13.79 12.02 6.67
C ALA A 124 -13.87 10.65 7.38
N ILE A 125 -13.72 9.54 6.66
CA ILE A 125 -13.81 8.20 7.26
C ILE A 125 -12.60 7.88 8.15
N LEU A 126 -11.38 8.24 7.73
CA LEU A 126 -10.16 8.02 8.52
C LEU A 126 -10.12 8.93 9.75
N ASP A 127 -10.62 10.16 9.65
CA ASP A 127 -10.74 11.11 10.76
C ASP A 127 -11.78 10.64 11.79
N ILE A 128 -12.92 10.12 11.34
CA ILE A 128 -13.95 9.53 12.22
C ILE A 128 -13.45 8.25 12.93
N LEU A 129 -12.52 7.50 12.31
CA LEU A 129 -11.95 6.26 12.87
C LEU A 129 -10.65 6.48 13.70
N VAL A 130 -10.27 7.74 13.99
CA VAL A 130 -9.12 8.12 14.84
C VAL A 130 -7.77 7.65 14.28
N ILE A 131 -7.52 7.94 13.00
CA ILE A 131 -6.21 7.76 12.35
C ILE A 131 -5.65 9.13 11.96
N ASN A 132 -4.53 9.54 12.54
CA ASN A 132 -3.92 10.86 12.34
C ASN A 132 -3.24 10.96 10.97
N PHE A 133 -3.96 11.47 9.98
CA PHE A 133 -3.45 11.66 8.62
C PHE A 133 -2.48 12.85 8.56
N HIS A 134 -1.26 12.64 8.06
CA HIS A 134 -0.29 13.73 7.87
C HIS A 134 -0.10 14.00 6.37
N HIS A 135 -0.45 15.21 5.93
CA HIS A 135 -0.19 15.69 4.58
C HIS A 135 1.26 16.19 4.49
N VAL A 136 2.07 15.57 3.62
CA VAL A 136 3.43 16.06 3.34
C VAL A 136 3.34 17.06 2.19
N MET A 137 3.21 18.33 2.53
CA MET A 137 3.43 19.45 1.60
C MET A 137 4.91 19.44 1.20
N GLN A 138 5.23 19.02 -0.03
CA GLN A 138 6.51 19.37 -0.63
C GLN A 138 6.49 20.88 -0.90
N ASN A 139 7.08 21.66 0.01
CA ASN A 139 7.46 23.03 -0.30
C ASN A 139 8.64 22.96 -1.28
N SER A 140 8.37 23.39 -2.52
CA SER A 140 9.36 23.91 -3.47
C SER A 140 10.00 25.19 -2.96
#